data_AF-A0A847JHC9-F1
#
_entry.id   AF-A0A847JHC9-F1
#
_cell.length_a   1.000
_cell.length_b   1.000
_cell.length_c   1.000
_cell.angle_alpha   90.00
_cell.angle_beta   90.00
_cell.angle_gamma   90.00
#
_symmetry.space_group_name_H-M   'P 1'
#
loop_
_entity.id
_entity.type
_entity.pdbx_description
1 polymer ?
#
loop_
_entity_poly.entity_id
_entity_poly.type
_entity_poly.pdbx_seq_one_letter_code
_entity_poly.pdbx_strand_id
1 'polypeptide(L)'
;MARKSIEQRLAELEAKKATLKARLTKRSRTEDTRRKVLLGAFVLHRLENRADDETVKLVSTWLRRELPGFLVRDADRPLFAAFVAGGAMAGAEMTDTVASVDA
;
A
#
# COMPACT_ATOMS: atom_id res chain seq x y z
N MET A 1 -23.08 -16.62 -45.16
CA MET A 1 -22.30 -16.40 -43.91
C MET A 1 -20.82 -16.38 -44.25
N ALA A 2 -20.24 -15.19 -44.46
CA ALA A 2 -18.83 -15.06 -44.82
C ALA A 2 -17.95 -15.58 -43.69
N ARG A 3 -17.14 -16.61 -43.95
CA ARG A 3 -16.12 -17.07 -43.01
C ARG A 3 -15.09 -15.95 -42.87
N LYS A 4 -14.92 -15.41 -41.66
CA LYS A 4 -13.82 -14.49 -41.33
C LYS A 4 -12.48 -15.11 -41.77
N SER A 5 -11.59 -14.30 -42.33
CA SER A 5 -10.24 -14.75 -42.69
C SER A 5 -9.48 -15.20 -41.44
N ILE A 6 -8.49 -16.07 -41.62
CA ILE A 6 -7.66 -16.56 -40.51
C ILE A 6 -6.98 -15.39 -39.79
N GLU A 7 -6.55 -14.37 -40.54
CA GLU A 7 -5.94 -13.15 -40.00
C GLU A 7 -6.90 -12.35 -39.12
N GLN A 8 -8.16 -12.20 -39.54
CA GLN A 8 -9.17 -11.51 -38.72
C GLN A 8 -9.43 -12.26 -37.41
N ARG A 9 -9.46 -13.60 -37.45
CA ARG A 9 -9.61 -14.43 -36.24
C ARG A 9 -8.38 -14.32 -35.33
N LEU A 10 -7.18 -14.27 -35.90
CA LEU A 10 -5.94 -14.09 -35.14
C LEU A 10 -5.91 -12.72 -34.45
N ALA A 11 -6.28 -11.66 -35.17
CA ALA A 11 -6.40 -10.31 -34.62
C ALA A 11 -7.45 -10.24 -33.49
N GLU A 12 -8.60 -10.90 -33.64
CA GLU A 12 -9.62 -10.99 -32.60
C GLU A 12 -9.13 -11.72 -31.35
N LEU A 13 -8.36 -12.80 -31.51
CA LEU A 13 -7.79 -13.55 -30.39
C LEU A 13 -6.72 -12.74 -29.65
N GLU A 14 -5.83 -12.06 -30.38
CA GLU A 14 -4.81 -11.20 -29.77
C GLU A 14 -5.44 -10.00 -29.04
N ALA A 15 -6.50 -9.38 -29.60
CA ALA A 15 -7.24 -8.32 -28.92
C ALA A 15 -7.89 -8.80 -27.60
N LYS A 16 -8.50 -10.00 -27.61
CA LYS A 16 -9.07 -10.61 -26.40
C LYS A 16 -8.00 -10.92 -25.36
N LYS A 17 -6.86 -11.46 -25.79
CA LYS A 17 -5.71 -11.75 -24.92
C LYS A 17 -5.14 -10.48 -24.29
N ALA A 18 -4.95 -9.42 -25.08
CA ALA A 18 -4.49 -8.12 -24.59
C ALA A 18 -5.44 -7.56 -23.52
N THR A 19 -6.75 -7.63 -23.77
CA THR A 19 -7.79 -7.19 -22.82
C THR A 19 -7.74 -7.98 -21.51
N LEU A 20 -7.63 -9.31 -21.58
CA LEU A 20 -7.52 -10.16 -20.38
C LEU A 20 -6.23 -9.87 -19.61
N LYS A 21 -5.10 -9.69 -20.31
CA LYS A 21 -3.81 -9.35 -19.68
C LYS A 21 -3.87 -7.98 -19.00
N ALA A 22 -4.51 -7.00 -19.60
CA ALA A 22 -4.71 -5.68 -19.01
C ALA A 22 -5.55 -5.76 -17.72
N ARG A 23 -6.65 -6.54 -17.74
CA ARG A 23 -7.48 -6.80 -16.55
C ARG A 23 -6.71 -7.50 -15.43
N LEU A 24 -5.92 -8.51 -15.77
CA LEU A 24 -5.07 -9.23 -14.82
C LEU A 24 -4.05 -8.28 -14.17
N THR A 25 -3.38 -7.45 -14.98
CA THR A 25 -2.39 -6.48 -14.50
C THR A 25 -3.03 -5.45 -13.58
N LYS A 26 -4.22 -4.94 -13.93
CA LYS A 26 -4.99 -4.03 -13.07
C LYS A 26 -5.30 -4.67 -11.72
N ARG A 27 -5.85 -5.89 -11.75
CA ARG A 27 -6.18 -6.64 -10.52
C ARG A 27 -4.95 -6.87 -9.64
N SER A 28 -3.84 -7.29 -10.23
CA SER A 28 -2.58 -7.52 -9.52
C SER A 28 -2.08 -6.24 -8.82
N ARG A 29 -2.12 -5.09 -9.49
CA ARG A 29 -1.75 -3.80 -8.86
C ARG A 29 -2.70 -3.40 -7.73
N THR A 30 -4.00 -3.62 -7.89
CA THR A 30 -4.98 -3.35 -6.83
C THR A 30 -4.75 -4.25 -5.61
N GLU A 31 -4.53 -5.54 -5.82
CA GLU A 31 -4.25 -6.50 -4.75
C GLU A 31 -2.90 -6.20 -4.06
N ASP A 32 -1.86 -5.86 -4.81
CA ASP A 32 -0.54 -5.48 -4.27
C ASP A 32 -0.63 -4.21 -3.41
N THR A 33 -1.32 -3.19 -3.91
CA THR A 33 -1.55 -1.95 -3.15
C THR A 33 -2.32 -2.25 -1.87
N ARG A 34 -3.40 -3.04 -1.95
CA ARG A 34 -4.21 -3.41 -0.78
C ARG A 34 -3.40 -4.20 0.25
N ARG A 35 -2.56 -5.15 -0.19
CA ARG A 35 -1.69 -5.93 0.70
C ARG A 35 -0.71 -5.03 1.44
N LYS A 36 -0.04 -4.11 0.73
CA LYS A 36 0.92 -3.18 1.31
C LYS A 36 0.26 -2.24 2.33
N VAL A 37 -0.89 -1.67 1.99
CA VAL A 37 -1.64 -0.78 2.88
C VAL A 37 -2.11 -1.51 4.13
N LEU A 38 -2.74 -2.69 3.99
CA LEU A 38 -3.26 -3.44 5.14
C LEU A 38 -2.14 -3.91 6.07
N LEU A 39 -1.02 -4.39 5.52
CA LEU A 39 0.11 -4.81 6.33
C LEU A 39 0.73 -3.63 7.08
N GLY A 40 0.93 -2.49 6.41
CA GLY A 40 1.42 -1.27 7.04
C GLY A 40 0.51 -0.78 8.16
N ALA A 41 -0.79 -0.67 7.90
CA ALA A 41 -1.78 -0.24 8.89
C ALA A 41 -1.82 -1.19 10.11
N PHE A 42 -1.73 -2.50 9.88
CA PHE A 42 -1.70 -3.49 10.97
C PHE A 42 -0.47 -3.32 11.86
N VAL A 43 0.72 -3.15 11.27
CA VAL A 43 1.97 -2.96 12.01
C VAL A 43 1.93 -1.66 12.82
N LEU A 44 1.50 -0.56 12.20
CA LEU A 44 1.36 0.74 12.87
C LEU A 44 0.41 0.65 14.08
N HIS A 45 -0.77 0.07 13.88
CA HIS A 45 -1.73 -0.13 14.96
C HIS A 45 -1.16 -0.97 16.11
N ARG A 46 -0.32 -1.96 15.83
CA ARG A 46 0.33 -2.79 16.86
C ARG A 46 1.42 -2.03 17.62
N LEU A 47 2.22 -1.22 16.93
CA LEU A 47 3.24 -0.37 17.54
C LEU A 47 2.63 0.63 18.52
N GLU A 48 1.45 1.17 18.20
CA GLU A 48 0.74 2.15 19.04
C GLU A 48 0.04 1.49 20.25
N ASN A 49 -0.66 0.38 20.04
CA ASN A 49 -1.58 -0.16 21.05
C ASN A 49 -0.99 -1.27 21.91
N ARG A 50 0.23 -1.75 21.63
CA ARG A 50 0.86 -2.87 22.34
C ARG A 50 2.36 -2.67 22.54
N ALA A 51 2.77 -1.47 22.93
CA ALA A 51 4.17 -1.12 23.13
C ALA A 51 4.91 -2.01 24.16
N ASP A 52 4.18 -2.59 25.12
CA ASP A 52 4.76 -3.45 26.17
C ASP A 52 5.01 -4.90 25.71
N ASP A 53 4.46 -5.31 24.56
CA ASP A 53 4.66 -6.64 24.00
C ASP A 53 6.10 -6.77 23.46
N GLU A 54 6.83 -7.79 23.92
CA GLU A 54 8.22 -8.05 23.52
C GLU A 54 8.39 -8.20 22.00
N THR A 55 7.40 -8.78 21.33
CA THR A 55 7.40 -8.91 19.86
C THR A 55 7.33 -7.53 19.21
N VAL A 56 6.49 -6.65 19.74
CA VAL A 56 6.31 -5.28 19.23
C VAL A 56 7.58 -4.46 19.47
N LYS A 57 8.25 -4.62 20.61
CA LYS A 57 9.56 -3.99 20.88
C LYS A 57 10.64 -4.45 19.90
N LEU A 58 10.71 -5.76 19.63
CA LEU A 58 11.67 -6.33 18.66
C LEU A 58 11.42 -5.77 17.25
N VAL A 59 10.15 -5.79 16.81
CA VAL A 59 9.75 -5.26 15.49
C VAL A 59 10.01 -3.76 15.40
N SER A 60 9.71 -3.00 16.45
CA SER A 60 9.97 -1.56 16.52
C SER A 60 11.45 -1.26 16.39
N THR A 61 12.30 -1.99 17.12
CA THR A 61 13.75 -1.86 17.06
C THR A 61 14.28 -2.18 15.66
N TRP A 62 13.81 -3.27 15.06
CA TRP A 62 14.17 -3.65 13.70
C TRP A 62 13.74 -2.59 12.68
N LEU A 63 12.50 -2.08 12.77
CA LEU A 63 11.98 -1.05 11.87
C LEU A 63 12.80 0.25 11.94
N ARG A 64 13.14 0.72 13.14
CA ARG A 64 13.96 1.95 13.28
C ARG A 64 15.32 1.84 12.59
N ARG A 65 15.89 0.62 12.53
CA ARG A 65 17.16 0.35 11.86
C ARG A 65 17.03 0.26 10.34
N GLU A 66 16.03 -0.48 9.84
CA GLU A 66 15.91 -0.76 8.40
C GLU A 66 15.16 0.33 7.62
N LEU A 67 14.15 0.96 8.23
CA LEU A 67 13.27 1.92 7.55
C LEU A 67 14.03 3.09 6.90
N PRO A 68 15.06 3.70 7.52
CA PRO A 68 15.83 4.78 6.88
C PRO A 68 16.50 4.38 5.56
N GLY A 69 16.93 3.11 5.43
CA GLY A 69 17.51 2.56 4.22
C GLY A 69 16.47 2.13 3.17
N PHE A 70 15.25 1.85 3.61
CA PHE A 70 14.13 1.53 2.71
C PHE A 70 13.51 2.78 2.05
N LEU A 71 13.55 3.93 2.72
CA LEU A 71 13.00 5.18 2.20
C LEU A 71 13.88 5.73 1.07
N VAL A 72 13.36 5.70 -0.16
CA VAL A 72 14.07 6.18 -1.35
C VAL A 72 13.84 7.68 -1.57
N ARG A 73 12.66 8.20 -1.25
CA ARG A 73 12.31 9.61 -1.48
C ARG A 73 12.59 10.44 -0.24
N ASP A 74 13.26 11.57 -0.42
CA ASP A 74 13.56 12.47 0.70
C ASP A 74 12.31 13.08 1.33
N ALA A 75 11.24 13.28 0.54
CA ALA A 75 9.95 13.74 1.05
C ALA A 75 9.29 12.76 2.03
N ASP A 76 9.62 11.46 1.95
CA ASP A 76 9.04 10.43 2.82
C ASP A 76 9.80 10.30 4.15
N ARG A 77 11.07 10.75 4.22
CA ARG A 77 11.92 10.64 5.42
C ARG A 77 11.36 11.39 6.63
N PRO A 78 10.87 12.64 6.51
CA PRO A 78 10.29 13.37 7.63
C PRO A 78 9.08 12.68 8.27
N LEU A 79 8.31 11.90 7.49
CA LEU A 79 7.11 11.21 7.98
C LEU A 79 7.42 10.17 9.08
N PHE A 80 8.66 9.68 9.13
CA PHE A 80 9.09 8.64 10.09
C PHE A 80 10.19 9.12 11.03
N ALA A 81 10.63 10.38 10.94
CA ALA A 81 11.78 10.89 11.68
C ALA A 81 11.63 10.75 13.20
N ALA A 82 10.46 11.09 13.73
CA ALA A 82 10.16 10.99 15.16
C ALA A 82 10.27 9.53 15.66
N PHE A 83 9.74 8.58 14.89
CA PHE A 83 9.79 7.17 15.23
C PHE A 83 11.19 6.58 15.17
N VAL A 84 11.95 6.91 14.11
CA VAL A 84 13.34 6.48 13.96
C VAL A 84 14.21 7.00 15.12
N ALA A 85 13.94 8.22 15.61
CA ALA A 85 14.61 8.80 16.78
C ALA A 85 14.21 8.18 18.13
N GLY A 86 13.36 7.15 18.15
CA GLY A 86 12.91 6.48 19.37
C GLY A 86 11.63 7.06 19.99
N GLY A 87 11.07 8.11 19.38
CA GLY A 87 9.76 8.64 19.74
C GLY A 87 8.61 7.71 19.36
N ALA A 88 7.42 8.02 19.86
CA ALA A 88 6.19 7.42 19.35
C ALA A 88 5.98 7.85 17.88
N MET A 89 5.30 7.00 17.10
CA MET A 89 4.69 7.48 15.86
C MET A 89 3.69 8.56 16.28
N ALA A 90 3.99 9.83 16.01
CA ALA A 90 3.03 10.89 16.27
C ALA A 90 1.81 10.59 15.40
N GLY A 91 0.72 10.16 16.03
CA GLY A 91 -0.58 10.14 15.40
C GLY A 91 -0.82 11.58 14.95
N ALA A 92 -0.76 11.83 13.65
CA ALA A 92 -1.51 12.94 13.11
C ALA A 92 -2.95 12.61 13.47
N GLU A 93 -3.42 13.22 14.56
CA GLU A 93 -4.82 13.26 14.90
C GLU A 93 -5.55 13.78 13.66
N MET A 94 -6.05 12.85 12.84
CA MET A 94 -7.18 13.11 11.97
C MET A 94 -8.39 13.09 12.90
N THR A 95 -8.46 14.06 13.82
CA THR A 95 -9.71 14.40 14.51
C THR A 95 -10.63 14.91 13.41
N ASP A 96 -11.47 14.00 12.94
CA ASP A 96 -12.88 14.20 12.66
C ASP A 96 -13.30 15.69 12.67
N THR A 97 -13.04 16.38 11.56
CA THR A 97 -13.70 17.64 11.23
C THR A 97 -14.54 17.37 9.98
N VAL A 98 -15.52 16.48 10.14
CA VAL A 98 -16.77 16.57 9.39
C VAL A 98 -17.88 16.87 10.41
N ALA A 99 -17.71 17.99 11.11
CA ALA A 99 -18.80 18.63 11.82
C ALA A 99 -19.15 19.93 11.08
N SER A 100 -20.36 19.94 10.52
CA SER A 100 -21.10 21.10 10.03
C SER A 100 -20.77 21.62 8.62
N VAL A 101 -21.35 20.96 7.62
CA VAL A 101 -21.98 21.63 6.48
C VAL A 101 -23.35 20.97 6.28
N ASP A 102 -24.38 21.81 6.20
CA ASP A 102 -25.80 21.55 5.89
C ASP A 102 -26.75 21.12 7.04
N ALA A 103 -27.46 22.11 7.60
CA ALA A 103 -28.89 22.37 7.36
C ALA A 103 -29.40 23.57 8.18
#